data_AF-A0A059LAB0-F1
#
_entry.id   AF-A0A059LAB0-F1
#
_cell.length_a   1.000
_cell.length_b   1.000
_cell.length_c   1.000
_cell.angle_alpha   90.00
_cell.angle_beta   90.00
_cell.angle_gamma   90.00
#
_symmetry.space_group_name_H-M   'P 1'
#
loop_
_entity.id
_entity.type
_entity.pdbx_description
1 polymer ?
#
loop_
_entity_poly.entity_id
_entity_poly.type
_entity_poly.pdbx_seq_one_letter_code
_entity_poly.pdbx_strand_id
1 'polypeptide(L)'
;MEEAIGPFPLDLGDVLYAPNVCRDARGRWLLWGWLQERRGVGSYDYAGCLTVPRVLSCTPWGELRQDPAAEVAELRLGPGVCLEGVALVPGRATPLEGLQGASLDLEIAVRRGGALAVGLLLRTYDAGDEGGAAIVFDWERGRLEVVFGVPRDWVEECLPRLPRQVPAWGPEPAQLLANPRGHM
;
A
#
# COMPACT_ATOMS: atom_id res chain seq x y z
N MET A 1 1.44 25.19 -16.28
CA MET A 1 0.56 24.72 -15.18
C MET A 1 -0.87 24.52 -15.65
N GLU A 2 -1.32 25.21 -16.70
CA GLU A 2 -2.69 25.12 -17.26
C GLU A 2 -3.02 23.76 -17.91
N GLU A 3 -2.03 22.93 -18.23
CA GLU A 3 -2.23 21.60 -18.85
C GLU A 3 -2.17 20.44 -17.83
N ALA A 4 -2.04 20.74 -16.54
CA ALA A 4 -1.95 19.69 -15.52
C ALA A 4 -3.34 19.06 -15.30
N ILE A 5 -3.46 17.75 -15.52
CA ILE A 5 -4.68 16.97 -15.25
C ILE A 5 -4.90 16.66 -13.76
N GLY A 6 -4.02 17.16 -12.89
CA GLY A 6 -4.02 16.94 -11.43
C GLY A 6 -4.55 18.13 -10.62
N PRO A 7 -4.51 18.04 -9.27
CA PRO A 7 -3.62 17.17 -8.48
C PRO A 7 -4.13 15.74 -8.29
N PHE A 8 -3.20 14.79 -8.23
CA PHE A 8 -3.46 13.41 -7.81
C PHE A 8 -2.82 13.15 -6.43
N PRO A 9 -3.38 12.24 -5.62
CA PRO A 9 -2.75 11.82 -4.37
C PRO A 9 -1.38 11.20 -4.63
N LEU A 10 -0.36 11.66 -3.90
CA LEU A 10 0.98 11.05 -3.93
C LEU A 10 1.01 9.72 -3.16
N ASP A 11 0.24 9.64 -2.07
CA ASP A 11 0.09 8.46 -1.24
C ASP A 11 -1.39 8.36 -0.85
N LEU A 12 -1.93 7.14 -0.80
CA LEU A 12 -3.34 6.90 -0.46
C LEU A 12 -3.53 6.62 1.03
N GLY A 13 -2.44 6.48 1.78
CA GLY A 13 -2.45 6.46 3.23
C GLY A 13 -2.64 7.86 3.82
N ASP A 14 -2.77 7.89 5.14
CA ASP A 14 -3.19 9.06 5.92
C ASP A 14 -2.13 9.45 6.98
N VAL A 15 -0.86 9.06 6.75
CA VAL A 15 0.28 9.37 7.60
C VAL A 15 1.48 9.98 6.87
N LEU A 16 1.56 9.86 5.53
CA LEU A 16 2.64 10.48 4.76
C LEU A 16 2.41 11.99 4.66
N TYR A 17 3.39 12.75 5.13
CA TYR A 17 3.35 14.21 5.15
C TYR A 17 4.69 14.82 4.72
N ALA A 18 4.66 16.09 4.28
CA ALA A 18 5.83 16.88 3.88
C ALA A 18 6.84 16.12 2.98
N PRO A 19 6.39 15.52 1.86
CA PRO A 19 7.29 14.85 0.95
C PRO A 19 8.30 15.83 0.36
N ASN A 20 9.56 15.44 0.33
CA ASN A 20 10.63 16.15 -0.34
C ASN A 20 11.29 15.24 -1.37
N VAL A 21 11.67 15.84 -2.50
CA VAL A 21 12.37 15.13 -3.57
C VAL A 21 13.77 15.69 -3.78
N CYS A 22 14.70 14.81 -4.10
CA CYS A 22 16.03 15.21 -4.55
C CYS A 22 16.50 14.32 -5.69
N ARG A 23 17.48 14.82 -6.46
CA ARG A 23 18.12 14.02 -7.51
C ARG A 23 19.47 13.54 -7.00
N ASP A 24 19.71 12.23 -7.05
CA ASP A 24 20.99 11.67 -6.64
C ASP A 24 22.06 11.77 -7.73
N ALA A 25 23.30 11.38 -7.42
CA ALA A 25 24.43 11.42 -8.36
C ALA A 25 24.26 10.46 -9.56
N ARG A 26 23.37 9.47 -9.47
CA ARG A 26 22.99 8.58 -10.58
C ARG A 26 21.85 9.14 -11.41
N GLY A 27 21.36 10.32 -11.07
CA GLY A 27 20.29 11.01 -11.76
C GLY A 27 18.89 10.51 -11.42
N ARG A 28 18.72 9.64 -10.42
CA ARG A 28 17.41 9.15 -9.95
C ARG A 28 16.72 10.24 -9.14
N TRP A 29 15.40 10.36 -9.30
CA TRP A 29 14.58 11.15 -8.38
C TRP A 29 14.23 10.29 -7.18
N LEU A 30 14.58 10.76 -5.99
CA LEU A 30 14.31 10.10 -4.73
C LEU A 30 13.34 10.94 -3.91
N LEU A 31 12.43 10.26 -3.21
CA LEU A 31 11.43 10.86 -2.34
C LEU A 31 11.52 10.29 -0.93
N TRP A 32 11.45 11.18 0.04
CA TRP A 32 11.17 10.86 1.45
C TRP A 32 9.99 11.70 1.94
N GLY A 33 9.15 11.11 2.76
CA GLY A 33 8.12 11.81 3.53
C GLY A 33 8.30 11.58 5.03
N TRP A 34 7.74 12.48 5.82
CA TRP A 34 7.56 12.27 7.25
C TRP A 34 6.32 11.40 7.48
N LEU A 35 6.45 10.39 8.34
CA LEU A 35 5.34 9.56 8.80
C LEU A 35 4.82 10.13 10.12
N GLN A 36 3.60 10.64 10.08
CA GLN A 36 2.88 11.13 11.25
C GLN A 36 2.60 9.98 12.22
N GLU A 37 2.77 10.26 13.51
CA GLU A 37 2.57 9.30 14.58
C GLU A 37 1.10 8.92 14.74
N ARG A 38 0.83 7.62 14.77
CA ARG A 38 -0.45 7.06 15.25
C ARG A 38 -0.38 6.51 16.67
N ARG A 39 0.82 6.53 17.25
CA ARG A 39 1.10 6.02 18.59
C ARG A 39 0.76 7.05 19.65
N GLY A 40 0.48 6.58 20.87
CA GLY A 40 0.28 7.42 22.03
C GLY A 40 1.50 8.30 22.32
N VAL A 41 1.23 9.54 22.78
CA VAL A 41 2.27 10.47 23.22
C VAL A 41 2.98 9.90 24.45
N GLY A 42 4.32 9.94 24.46
CA GLY A 42 5.14 9.49 25.60
C GLY A 42 5.49 8.00 25.61
N SER A 43 5.06 7.22 24.61
CA SER A 43 5.43 5.80 24.51
C SER A 43 6.87 5.56 24.03
N TYR A 44 7.56 6.59 23.52
CA TYR A 44 8.92 6.52 22.96
C TYR A 44 9.68 7.83 23.20
N ASP A 45 11.00 7.77 23.10
CA ASP A 45 11.93 8.89 23.28
C ASP A 45 12.24 9.68 21.98
N TYR A 46 11.56 9.34 20.88
CA TYR A 46 11.67 10.03 19.59
C TYR A 46 10.29 10.41 19.02
N ALA A 47 10.28 11.31 18.05
CA ALA A 47 9.10 11.71 17.29
C ALA A 47 9.39 11.57 15.79
N GLY A 48 8.49 10.90 15.08
CA GLY A 48 8.49 10.78 13.65
C GLY A 48 9.40 9.68 13.14
N CYS A 49 9.04 9.14 11.98
CA CYS A 49 9.94 8.38 11.13
C CYS A 49 9.92 8.99 9.73
N LEU A 50 11.01 8.86 8.99
CA LEU A 50 10.94 9.03 7.54
C LEU A 50 10.41 7.75 6.90
N THR A 51 9.77 7.88 5.74
CA THR A 51 9.52 6.73 4.86
C THR A 51 10.85 6.09 4.45
N VAL A 52 10.80 4.84 3.96
CA VAL A 52 11.89 4.33 3.12
C VAL A 52 12.06 5.23 1.89
N PRO A 53 13.29 5.35 1.33
CA PRO A 53 13.51 6.09 0.10
C PRO A 53 12.70 5.48 -1.05
N ARG A 54 11.97 6.32 -1.79
CA ARG A 54 11.22 5.91 -2.98
C ARG A 54 11.85 6.50 -4.23
N VAL A 55 12.16 5.66 -5.22
CA VAL A 55 12.56 6.10 -6.56
C VAL A 55 11.32 6.49 -7.33
N LEU A 56 11.30 7.70 -7.89
CA LEU A 56 10.21 8.20 -8.73
C LEU A 56 10.51 7.98 -10.20
N SER A 57 9.50 7.50 -10.93
CA SER A 57 9.50 7.44 -12.39
C SER A 57 8.10 7.73 -12.92
N CYS A 58 7.97 7.96 -14.23
CA CYS A 58 6.66 8.07 -14.88
C CYS A 58 6.46 6.87 -15.81
N THR A 59 5.24 6.34 -15.84
CA THR A 59 4.83 5.38 -16.87
C THR A 59 4.77 6.07 -18.24
N PRO A 60 4.78 5.32 -19.35
CA PRO A 60 4.59 5.91 -20.69
C PRO A 60 3.29 6.71 -20.85
N TRP A 61 2.30 6.48 -19.97
CA TRP A 61 1.01 7.18 -19.95
C TRP A 61 0.98 8.38 -19.00
N GLY A 62 2.13 8.74 -18.41
CA GLY A 62 2.26 9.92 -17.54
C GLY A 62 1.87 9.68 -16.08
N GLU A 63 1.69 8.44 -15.65
CA GLU A 63 1.35 8.12 -14.26
C GLU A 63 2.62 8.08 -13.41
N LEU A 64 2.55 8.60 -12.19
CA LEU A 64 3.66 8.53 -11.25
C LEU A 64 3.80 7.12 -10.70
N ARG A 65 4.99 6.54 -10.84
CA ARG A 65 5.40 5.28 -10.22
C ARG A 65 6.41 5.53 -9.11
N GLN A 66 6.22 4.82 -8.00
CA GLN A 66 7.10 4.84 -6.84
C GLN A 66 7.57 3.42 -6.56
N ASP A 67 8.88 3.19 -6.57
CA ASP A 67 9.48 1.92 -6.16
C ASP A 67 10.37 2.16 -4.93
N PRO A 68 10.45 1.25 -3.93
CA PRO A 68 11.48 1.33 -2.91
C PRO A 68 12.86 1.41 -3.57
N ALA A 69 13.76 2.25 -3.04
CA ALA A 69 15.13 2.29 -3.57
C ALA A 69 15.80 0.92 -3.37
N ALA A 70 16.57 0.47 -4.36
CA ALA A 70 17.21 -0.85 -4.35
C ALA A 70 18.09 -1.07 -3.09
N GLU A 71 18.67 -0.01 -2.56
CA GLU A 71 19.45 -0.02 -1.32
C GLU A 71 18.67 -0.50 -0.09
N VAL A 72 17.33 -0.41 -0.10
CA VAL A 72 16.48 -0.94 0.98
C VAL A 72 16.62 -2.46 1.08
N ALA A 73 16.89 -3.16 -0.03
CA ALA A 73 17.08 -4.61 -0.02
C ALA A 73 18.31 -5.03 0.82
N GLU A 74 19.31 -4.17 0.95
CA GLU A 74 20.51 -4.42 1.77
C GLU A 74 20.21 -4.43 3.28
N LEU A 75 19.03 -3.94 3.70
CA LEU A 75 18.58 -3.96 5.09
C LEU A 75 17.90 -5.28 5.48
N ARG A 76 17.72 -6.21 4.54
CA ARG A 76 17.09 -7.51 4.80
C ARG A 76 18.04 -8.38 5.62
N LEU A 77 17.58 -8.82 6.80
CA LEU A 77 18.35 -9.66 7.72
C LEU A 77 17.66 -11.01 7.92
N GLY A 78 18.46 -12.04 8.17
CA GLY A 78 17.98 -13.40 8.44
C GLY A 78 17.61 -14.18 7.17
N PRO A 79 17.16 -15.44 7.33
CA PRO A 79 16.77 -16.27 6.20
C PRO A 79 15.47 -15.73 5.57
N GLY A 80 15.45 -15.64 4.24
CA GLY A 80 14.21 -15.42 3.49
C GLY A 80 13.30 -16.65 3.56
N VAL A 81 11.99 -16.41 3.57
CA VAL A 81 10.98 -17.46 3.49
C VAL A 81 10.28 -17.34 2.14
N CYS A 82 10.25 -18.42 1.36
CA CYS A 82 9.54 -18.49 0.11
C CYS A 82 8.43 -19.54 0.24
N LEU A 83 7.18 -19.11 0.05
CA LEU A 83 6.00 -19.96 0.09
C LEU A 83 5.33 -19.91 -1.28
N GLU A 84 5.07 -21.08 -1.86
CA GLU A 84 4.41 -21.21 -3.16
C GLU A 84 3.23 -22.18 -3.06
N GLY A 85 2.22 -21.97 -3.90
CA GLY A 85 1.08 -22.89 -3.99
C GLY A 85 0.22 -22.96 -2.71
N VAL A 86 0.29 -21.94 -1.84
CA VAL A 86 -0.53 -21.87 -0.62
C VAL A 86 -2.01 -21.76 -1.00
N ALA A 87 -2.77 -22.83 -0.75
CA ALA A 87 -4.21 -22.85 -0.98
C ALA A 87 -4.92 -22.05 0.13
N LEU A 88 -5.72 -21.06 -0.27
CA LEU A 88 -6.55 -20.27 0.64
C LEU A 88 -7.97 -20.81 0.63
N VAL A 89 -8.57 -20.93 1.83
CA VAL A 89 -9.97 -21.32 2.00
C VAL A 89 -10.75 -20.06 2.39
N PRO A 90 -11.84 -19.71 1.68
CA PRO A 90 -12.69 -18.57 2.04
C PRO A 90 -13.14 -18.62 3.50
N GLY A 91 -13.24 -17.45 4.13
CA GLY A 91 -13.61 -17.33 5.55
C GLY A 91 -12.62 -17.90 6.57
N ARG A 92 -11.46 -18.44 6.15
CA ARG A 92 -10.47 -19.01 7.06
C ARG A 92 -9.08 -18.42 6.84
N ALA A 93 -8.49 -17.88 7.91
CA ALA A 93 -7.09 -17.46 7.90
C ALA A 93 -6.17 -18.69 7.76
N THR A 94 -5.30 -18.69 6.76
CA THR A 94 -4.22 -19.68 6.59
C THR A 94 -2.94 -19.12 7.19
N PRO A 95 -2.38 -19.72 8.25
CA PRO A 95 -1.07 -19.32 8.78
C PRO A 95 0.03 -19.50 7.73
N LEU A 96 0.93 -18.52 7.64
CA LEU A 96 2.13 -18.58 6.80
C LEU A 96 3.30 -19.00 7.69
N GLU A 97 3.59 -20.30 7.73
CA GLU A 97 4.64 -20.87 8.58
C GLU A 97 6.02 -20.27 8.27
N GLY A 98 6.78 -20.00 9.33
CA GLY A 98 8.12 -19.39 9.24
C GLY A 98 8.12 -17.87 9.05
N LEU A 99 6.98 -17.23 8.77
CA LEU A 99 6.89 -15.79 8.62
C LEU A 99 6.66 -15.10 9.98
N GLN A 100 7.73 -14.59 10.58
CA GLN A 100 7.69 -13.90 11.87
C GLN A 100 8.74 -12.79 11.95
N GLY A 101 8.43 -11.74 12.72
CA GLY A 101 9.37 -10.64 12.98
C GLY A 101 8.66 -9.28 13.09
N ALA A 102 9.34 -8.32 13.72
CA ALA A 102 8.86 -6.95 13.85
C ALA A 102 9.16 -6.07 12.62
N SER A 103 9.92 -6.58 11.65
CA SER A 103 10.27 -5.89 10.42
C SER A 103 10.31 -6.91 9.28
N LEU A 104 9.35 -6.80 8.37
CA LEU A 104 9.17 -7.72 7.25
C LEU A 104 9.17 -6.93 5.94
N ASP A 105 9.81 -7.49 4.92
CA ASP A 105 9.71 -7.06 3.53
C ASP A 105 9.03 -8.19 2.75
N LEU A 106 7.86 -7.92 2.19
CA LEU A 106 6.94 -8.94 1.66
C LEU A 106 6.63 -8.68 0.19
N GLU A 107 6.86 -9.69 -0.64
CA GLU A 107 6.35 -9.76 -2.00
C GLU A 107 5.27 -10.84 -2.06
N ILE A 108 4.07 -10.46 -2.49
CA ILE A 108 2.90 -11.36 -2.47
C ILE A 108 2.22 -11.31 -3.83
N ALA A 109 2.16 -12.47 -4.48
CA ALA A 109 1.39 -12.68 -5.69
C ALA A 109 0.19 -13.59 -5.37
N VAL A 110 -1.01 -13.09 -5.62
CA VAL A 110 -2.25 -13.85 -5.41
C VAL A 110 -2.92 -14.10 -6.75
N ARG A 111 -3.23 -15.37 -7.04
CA ARG A 111 -4.11 -15.71 -8.16
C ARG A 111 -5.56 -15.55 -7.70
N ARG A 112 -6.34 -14.73 -8.43
CA ARG A 112 -7.77 -14.56 -8.15
C ARG A 112 -8.51 -15.89 -8.27
N GLY A 113 -9.23 -16.25 -7.21
CA GLY A 113 -10.18 -17.36 -7.18
C GLY A 113 -11.63 -16.88 -7.21
N GLY A 114 -12.52 -17.60 -6.53
CA GLY A 114 -13.95 -17.24 -6.42
C GLY A 114 -14.31 -16.24 -5.30
N ALA A 115 -13.35 -15.84 -4.47
CA ALA A 115 -13.59 -14.90 -3.37
C ALA A 115 -13.72 -13.45 -3.85
N LEU A 116 -14.50 -12.63 -3.13
CA LEU A 116 -14.69 -11.20 -3.41
C LEU A 116 -13.45 -10.36 -3.09
N ALA A 117 -12.67 -10.80 -2.10
CA ALA A 117 -11.46 -10.14 -1.65
C ALA A 117 -10.41 -11.16 -1.20
N VAL A 118 -9.18 -10.70 -1.01
CA VAL A 118 -8.11 -11.42 -0.31
C VAL A 118 -7.47 -10.49 0.70
N GLY A 119 -6.96 -11.03 1.82
CA GLY A 119 -6.27 -10.24 2.81
C GLY A 119 -5.04 -10.92 3.40
N LEU A 120 -4.08 -10.10 3.82
CA LEU A 120 -2.96 -10.48 4.67
C LEU A 120 -3.18 -9.88 6.06
N LEU A 121 -3.27 -10.73 7.07
CA LEU A 121 -3.37 -10.32 8.46
C LEU A 121 -1.98 -10.32 9.10
N LEU A 122 -1.51 -9.13 9.46
CA LEU A 122 -0.30 -8.90 10.24
C LEU A 122 -0.68 -8.88 11.72
N ARG A 123 -0.06 -9.76 12.52
CA ARG A 123 -0.30 -9.86 13.96
C ARG A 123 0.97 -9.47 14.70
N THR A 124 0.90 -8.38 15.45
CA THR A 124 1.96 -8.04 16.41
C THR A 124 1.67 -8.79 17.71
N TYR A 125 2.51 -9.77 18.07
CA TYR A 125 2.36 -10.54 19.30
C TYR A 125 2.35 -9.65 20.56
N ASP A 126 3.19 -8.61 20.58
CA ASP A 126 3.42 -7.74 21.75
C ASP A 126 2.28 -6.75 22.04
N ALA A 127 1.41 -6.46 21.08
CA ALA A 127 0.40 -5.39 21.20
C ALA A 127 -1.05 -5.91 21.31
N GLY A 128 -1.24 -7.20 21.60
CA GLY A 128 -2.58 -7.78 21.80
C GLY A 128 -3.49 -7.61 20.58
N ASP A 129 -4.74 -7.21 20.79
CA ASP A 129 -5.70 -6.95 19.71
C ASP A 129 -5.48 -5.57 19.04
N GLU A 130 -4.81 -4.63 19.71
CA GLU A 130 -4.47 -3.31 19.16
C GLU A 130 -3.30 -3.36 18.16
N GLY A 131 -2.55 -4.47 18.16
CA GLY A 131 -1.38 -4.69 17.31
C GLY A 131 -1.65 -5.28 15.93
N GLY A 132 -2.92 -5.55 15.60
CA GLY A 132 -3.31 -6.18 14.34
C GLY A 132 -3.43 -5.17 13.20
N ALA A 133 -2.98 -5.54 12.01
CA ALA A 133 -3.30 -4.83 10.77
C ALA A 133 -3.71 -5.82 9.67
N ALA A 134 -4.73 -5.49 8.88
CA ALA A 134 -5.11 -6.25 7.70
C ALA A 134 -4.82 -5.43 6.45
N ILE A 135 -4.08 -6.01 5.50
CA ILE A 135 -3.95 -5.49 4.13
C ILE A 135 -4.96 -6.27 3.29
N VAL A 136 -5.93 -5.58 2.68
CA VAL A 136 -7.05 -6.21 1.98
C VAL A 136 -7.13 -5.70 0.55
N PHE A 137 -7.27 -6.61 -0.40
CA PHE A 137 -7.56 -6.29 -1.80
C PHE A 137 -8.97 -6.76 -2.17
N ASP A 138 -9.84 -5.81 -2.52
CA ASP A 138 -11.19 -6.06 -3.04
C ASP A 138 -11.14 -6.11 -4.58
N TRP A 139 -11.50 -7.27 -5.15
CA TRP A 139 -11.40 -7.50 -6.59
C TRP A 139 -12.50 -6.79 -7.40
N GLU A 140 -13.67 -6.53 -6.81
CA GLU A 140 -14.76 -5.85 -7.52
C GLU A 140 -14.51 -4.35 -7.58
N ARG A 141 -13.99 -3.78 -6.50
CA ARG A 141 -13.65 -2.35 -6.40
C ARG A 141 -12.27 -2.02 -6.97
N GLY A 142 -11.40 -3.02 -7.15
CA GLY A 142 -10.00 -2.82 -7.54
C GLY A 142 -9.22 -2.02 -6.49
N ARG A 143 -9.52 -2.22 -5.20
CA ARG A 143 -9.02 -1.38 -4.11
C ARG A 143 -8.14 -2.16 -3.14
N LEU A 144 -6.97 -1.61 -2.84
CA LEU A 144 -6.08 -2.06 -1.77
C LEU A 144 -6.28 -1.15 -0.55
N GLU A 145 -6.49 -1.74 0.62
CA GLU A 145 -6.73 -1.02 1.87
C GLU A 145 -5.88 -1.60 3.00
N VAL A 146 -5.56 -0.75 3.98
CA VAL A 146 -4.93 -1.15 5.24
C VAL A 146 -5.87 -0.79 6.38
N VAL A 147 -6.29 -1.79 7.14
CA VAL A 147 -7.15 -1.63 8.33
C VAL A 147 -6.30 -1.91 9.57
N PHE A 148 -6.15 -0.90 10.43
CA PHE A 148 -5.41 -1.02 11.69
C PHE A 148 -6.34 -1.40 12.85
N GLY A 149 -5.78 -1.99 13.91
CA GLY A 149 -6.52 -2.37 15.12
C GLY A 149 -7.50 -3.52 14.90
N VAL A 150 -7.21 -4.42 13.97
CA VAL A 150 -8.07 -5.59 13.71
C VAL A 150 -7.83 -6.68 14.76
N PRO A 151 -8.89 -7.32 15.29
CA PRO A 151 -8.76 -8.35 16.33
C PRO A 151 -8.13 -9.64 15.80
N ARG A 152 -7.66 -10.51 16.71
CA ARG A 152 -6.97 -11.76 16.36
C ARG A 152 -7.82 -12.74 15.54
N ASP A 153 -9.12 -12.75 15.76
CA ASP A 153 -10.12 -13.61 15.14
C ASP A 153 -10.92 -12.89 14.05
N TRP A 154 -10.32 -11.85 13.43
CA TRP A 154 -10.95 -11.11 12.34
C TRP A 154 -11.29 -12.07 11.18
N VAL A 155 -12.58 -12.39 11.06
CA VAL A 155 -13.18 -13.24 10.02
C VAL A 155 -14.31 -12.47 9.33
N GLU A 156 -14.25 -12.45 7.99
CA GLU A 156 -15.21 -12.05 6.93
C GLU A 156 -16.44 -11.15 7.22
N GLU A 157 -17.15 -11.26 8.35
CA GLU A 157 -18.27 -10.36 8.69
C GLU A 157 -17.85 -8.88 8.79
N CYS A 158 -16.54 -8.65 8.89
CA CYS A 158 -15.89 -7.35 8.97
C CYS A 158 -15.20 -6.88 7.68
N LEU A 159 -15.36 -7.53 6.52
CA LEU A 159 -15.25 -6.76 5.27
C LEU A 159 -16.38 -5.75 5.40
N PRO A 160 -16.08 -4.45 5.61
CA PRO A 160 -17.15 -3.51 5.79
C PRO A 160 -18.06 -3.66 4.58
N ARG A 161 -19.34 -3.31 4.72
CA ARG A 161 -20.01 -2.71 3.57
C ARG A 161 -19.21 -1.44 3.26
N LEU A 162 -18.04 -1.59 2.63
CA LEU A 162 -17.05 -0.55 2.40
C LEU A 162 -17.85 0.54 1.73
N PRO A 163 -17.91 1.75 2.34
CA PRO A 163 -18.86 2.76 1.91
C PRO A 163 -18.76 2.90 0.40
N ARG A 164 -19.90 2.81 -0.29
CA ARG A 164 -19.99 2.92 -1.76
C ARG A 164 -19.44 4.24 -2.31
N GLN A 165 -19.14 5.19 -1.43
CA GLN A 165 -18.73 6.53 -1.81
C GLN A 165 -17.21 6.68 -1.75
N VAL A 166 -16.61 6.56 -2.93
CA VAL A 166 -15.52 7.46 -3.31
C VAL A 166 -16.21 8.64 -4.02
N PRO A 167 -15.79 9.91 -3.82
CA PRO A 167 -16.24 10.98 -4.70
C PRO A 167 -15.86 10.59 -6.14
N ALA A 168 -16.84 10.55 -7.04
CA ALA A 168 -16.59 10.32 -8.44
C ALA A 168 -15.57 11.36 -8.93
N TRP A 169 -14.36 10.93 -9.29
CA TRP A 169 -13.40 11.82 -9.92
C TRP A 169 -12.71 11.13 -11.09
N GLY A 170 -12.89 11.72 -12.26
CA GLY A 170 -12.32 11.28 -13.53
C GLY A 170 -13.33 10.55 -14.42
N PRO A 171 -13.46 10.94 -15.69
CA PRO A 171 -14.28 10.19 -16.64
C PRO A 171 -13.69 8.79 -16.87
N GLU A 172 -14.55 7.79 -17.14
CA GLU A 172 -14.10 6.45 -17.49
C GLU A 172 -13.10 6.45 -18.67
N PRO A 173 -12.15 5.49 -18.71
CA PRO A 173 -11.12 5.40 -19.75
C PRO A 173 -11.68 5.31 -21.18
N ALA A 174 -12.96 4.99 -21.36
CA ALA A 174 -13.64 4.98 -22.65
C ALA A 174 -13.90 6.39 -23.24
N GLN A 175 -13.84 7.47 -22.45
CA GLN A 175 -14.17 8.82 -22.92
C GLN A 175 -12.98 9.59 -23.53
N LEU A 176 -11.76 9.07 -23.43
CA LEU A 176 -10.57 9.68 -24.06
C LEU A 176 -10.42 9.37 -25.57
N LEU A 177 -11.23 8.45 -26.12
CA LEU A 177 -11.16 8.06 -27.53
C LEU A 177 -12.09 8.86 -28.47
N ALA A 178 -12.82 9.86 -27.96
CA ALA A 178 -13.74 10.65 -28.76
C ALA A 178 -13.40 12.14 -28.75
N ASN A 179 -12.24 12.52 -29.29
CA ASN A 179 -12.11 13.87 -29.84
C ASN A 179 -11.39 13.90 -31.20
N PRO A 180 -12.10 13.61 -32.30
CA PRO A 180 -11.67 13.95 -33.65
C PRO A 180 -12.30 15.29 -34.05
N ARG A 181 -11.53 16.38 -34.00
CA ARG A 181 -11.68 17.70 -34.68
C ARG A 181 -10.70 18.66 -34.00
N GLY A 182 -9.72 19.28 -34.65
CA GLY A 182 -9.74 19.94 -35.94
C GLY A 182 -9.90 21.44 -35.69
N HIS A 183 -8.86 22.23 -35.94
CA HIS A 183 -8.89 23.52 -36.67
C HIS A 183 -7.51 24.20 -36.59
N MET A 184 -6.96 24.44 -37.80
CA MET A 184 -5.89 25.36 -38.25
C MET A 184 -4.69 25.64 -37.34
#